data_AF-A0A0G1JAK8-F1
#
_entry.id   AF-A0A0G1JAK8-F1
#
_cell.length_a   1.000
_cell.length_b   1.000
_cell.length_c   1.000
_cell.angle_alpha   90.00
_cell.angle_beta   90.00
_cell.angle_gamma   90.00
#
_symmetry.space_group_name_H-M   'P 1'
#
loop_
_entity.id
_entity.type
_entity.pdbx_description
1 polymer ?
#
loop_
_entity_poly.entity_id
_entity_poly.type
_entity_poly.pdbx_seq_one_letter_code
_entity_poly.pdbx_strand_id
1 'polypeptide(L)' 'SDAHSTESLNLMQYGIDVARRGWLTKSSVVNTLPKSEFTQAFMRYNNRSQF' A
#
# COMPACT_ATOMS: atom_id res chain seq x y z
N SER A 1 4.38 6.59 4.10
CA SER A 1 5.37 7.40 4.83
C SER A 1 5.44 8.85 4.37
N ASP A 2 4.80 9.23 3.24
CA ASP A 2 4.88 10.60 2.69
C ASP A 2 6.32 11.15 2.71
N ALA A 3 7.23 10.31 2.23
CA ALA A 3 8.65 10.50 2.42
C ALA A 3 9.16 11.61 1.49
N HIS A 4 9.75 12.65 2.09
CA HIS A 4 10.44 13.74 1.38
C HIS A 4 11.97 13.56 1.39
N SER A 5 12.45 12.49 2.04
CA SER A 5 13.84 12.06 2.06
C SER A 5 13.91 10.54 2.25
N THR A 6 15.07 9.93 1.99
CA THR A 6 15.29 8.48 2.13
C THR A 6 15.10 8.00 3.57
N GLU A 7 15.48 8.82 4.55
CA GLU A 7 15.38 8.51 5.97
C GLU A 7 13.92 8.32 6.39
N SER A 8 13.01 9.08 5.77
CA SER A 8 11.57 9.01 6.05
C SER A 8 10.93 7.68 5.62
N LEU A 9 11.61 6.86 4.81
CA LEU A 9 11.14 5.51 4.47
C LEU A 9 11.08 4.60 5.71
N ASN A 10 11.91 4.86 6.73
CA ASN A 10 11.91 4.11 7.99
C ASN A 10 10.60 4.26 8.77
N LEU A 11 9.79 5.30 8.49
CA LEU A 11 8.49 5.51 9.11
C LEU A 11 7.42 4.48 8.67
N MET A 12 7.71 3.63 7.67
CA MET A 12 6.78 2.59 7.18
C MET A 12 6.32 1.62 8.27
N GLN A 13 7.14 1.39 9.30
CA GLN A 13 6.79 0.54 10.44
C GLN A 13 5.50 1.00 11.15
N TYR A 14 5.28 2.31 11.27
CA TYR A 14 4.08 2.85 11.90
C TYR A 14 2.81 2.54 11.11
N GLY A 15 2.91 2.49 9.78
CA GLY A 15 1.80 2.04 8.93
C GLY A 15 1.43 0.57 9.17
N ILE A 16 2.43 -0.28 9.44
CA ILE A 16 2.20 -1.69 9.79
C ILE A 16 1.53 -1.80 11.16
N ASP A 17 1.96 -1.02 12.15
CA ASP A 17 1.37 -1.03 13.49
C ASP A 17 -0.09 -0.55 13.47
N VAL A 18 -0.41 0.46 12.66
CA VAL A 18 -1.79 0.88 12.40
C VAL A 18 -2.60 -0.24 11.75
N ALA A 19 -2.06 -0.93 10.74
CA ALA A 19 -2.74 -2.05 10.10
C ALA A 19 -3.04 -3.21 11.06
N ARG A 20 -2.09 -3.53 11.97
CA ARG A 20 -2.29 -4.54 13.02
C ARG A 20 -3.40 -4.14 13.99
N ARG A 21 -3.42 -2.88 14.43
CA ARG A 21 -4.49 -2.35 15.29
C ARG A 21 -5.86 -2.40 14.62
N GLY A 22 -5.91 -2.29 13.30
CA GLY A 22 -7.12 -2.47 12.49
C GLY A 22 -7.48 -3.93 12.19
N TRP A 23 -6.70 -4.90 12.66
CA TRP A 23 -6.90 -6.34 12.44
C TRP A 23 -6.83 -6.73 10.96
N LEU A 24 -6.07 -5.98 10.15
CA LEU A 24 -5.89 -6.29 8.74
C LEU A 24 -5.00 -7.53 8.57
N THR A 25 -5.34 -8.37 7.60
CA THR A 25 -4.48 -9.45 7.14
C THR A 25 -3.62 -9.00 5.97
N LYS A 26 -2.60 -9.79 5.62
CA LYS A 26 -1.74 -9.55 4.44
C LYS A 26 -2.60 -9.31 3.17
N SER A 27 -3.59 -10.16 2.96
CA SER A 27 -4.51 -10.08 1.81
C SER A 27 -5.32 -8.78 1.73
N SER A 28 -5.43 -8.01 2.81
CA SER A 28 -6.13 -6.72 2.84
C SER A 28 -5.24 -5.54 2.43
N VAL A 29 -3.92 -5.72 2.26
CA VAL A 29 -2.96 -4.62 2.09
C VAL A 29 -2.23 -4.73 0.76
N VAL A 30 -2.39 -3.72 -0.09
CA VAL A 30 -1.86 -3.67 -1.46
C VAL A 30 -0.32 -3.79 -1.52
N ASN A 31 0.40 -3.24 -0.53
CA ASN A 31 1.86 -3.28 -0.48
C ASN A 31 2.44 -4.71 -0.30
N THR A 32 1.59 -5.69 -0.02
CA THR A 32 2.00 -7.09 0.18
C THR A 32 1.89 -7.94 -1.08
N LEU A 33 1.29 -7.38 -2.14
CA LEU A 33 1.14 -8.02 -3.44
C LEU A 33 2.50 -8.12 -4.16
N PRO A 34 2.71 -9.18 -4.97
CA PRO A 34 3.78 -9.18 -5.96
C PRO A 34 3.66 -7.99 -6.92
N LYS A 35 4.79 -7.54 -7.48
CA LYS A 35 4.85 -6.37 -8.36
C LYS A 35 3.86 -6.42 -9.53
N SER A 36 3.69 -7.58 -10.16
CA SER A 36 2.76 -7.78 -11.28
C SER A 36 1.31 -7.54 -10.85
N GLU A 37 0.91 -8.11 -9.72
CA GLU A 37 -0.44 -7.98 -9.16
C GLU A 37 -0.73 -6.56 -8.68
N PHE A 38 0.23 -5.93 -8.00
CA PHE A 38 0.13 -4.52 -7.60
C PHE A 38 -0.14 -3.62 -8.81
N THR A 39 0.64 -3.80 -9.88
CA THR A 39 0.51 -3.01 -11.12
C THR A 39 -0.86 -3.22 -11.76
N GLN A 40 -1.34 -4.46 -11.80
CA GLN A 40 -2.68 -4.77 -12.32
C GLN A 40 -3.77 -4.10 -11.47
N ALA A 41 -3.68 -4.17 -10.15
CA ALA A 41 -4.63 -3.54 -9.24
C ALA A 41 -4.70 -2.01 -9.45
N PHE A 42 -3.54 -1.36 -9.62
CA PHE A 42 -3.46 0.08 -9.90
C PHE A 42 -4.08 0.46 -11.24
N MET A 43 -3.79 -0.30 -12.31
CA MET A 43 -4.39 -0.06 -13.64
C MET A 43 -5.91 -0.23 -13.63
N ARG A 44 -6.43 -1.23 -12.90
CA ARG A 44 -7.88 -1.42 -12.74
C ARG A 44 -8.56 -0.23 -12.08
N TYR A 45 -7.91 0.40 -11.09
CA TYR A 45 -8.44 1.59 -10.42
C TYR A 45 -8.53 2.80 -11.37
N ASN A 46 -7.46 3.06 -12.12
CA ASN A 46 -7.42 4.20 -13.06
C ASN A 46 -8.50 4.09 -14.15
N ASN A 47 -8.76 2.89 -14.63
CA ASN A 47 -9.77 2.66 -15.67
C ASN A 47 -11.22 2.78 -15.16
N ARG A 48 -11.45 2.75 -13.83
CA ARG A 48 -12.78 2.95 -13.22
C ARG A 48 -13.11 4.40 -12.92
N SER A 49 -12.11 5.29 -12.95
CA SER A 49 -12.26 6.72 -12.62
C SER A 49 -12.53 7.61 -13.85
N GLN A 50 -12.83 6.99 -15.00
CA GLN A 50 -13.06 7.63 -16.30
C GLN A 50 -14.56 7.70 -16.68
N PHE A 51 -15.46 7.55 -15.71
CA PHE A 51 -16.91 7.74 -15.86
C PHE A 51 -17.44 8.66 -14.77
#